data_AF-A0A914UKP4-F1
#
_entry.id   AF-A0A914UKP4-F1
#
_cell.length_a   1.000
_cell.length_b   1.000
_cell.length_c   1.000
_cell.angle_alpha   90.00
_cell.angle_beta   90.00
_cell.angle_gamma   90.00
#
_symmetry.space_group_name_H-M   'P 1'
#
loop_
_entity.id
_entity.type
_entity.pdbx_description
1 polymer ?
#
loop_
_entity_poly.entity_id
_entity_poly.type
_entity_poly.pdbx_seq_one_letter_code
_entity_poly.pdbx_strand_id
1 'polypeptide(L)'
;MGRWNITPQNFVAHGDIAPGRKQDVSGYFNWTTFYAELGIFPGLFVSNITADQQKGVLLSSFTNSNVVNANVTNLQQRLSNYGYVSEIDVNGFFDAKTEAVVEAFNRHFCPEIFVKEKEHTYDDNSSNSPNQQWYGISEERLTYLLKNTNRDLCPQC
;
A
#
# COMPACT_ATOMS: atom_id res chain seq x y z
N MET A 1 -11.04 -21.67 -0.30
CA MET A 1 -11.86 -20.48 -0.63
C MET A 1 -13.34 -20.87 -0.60
N GLY A 2 -14.17 -20.06 0.08
CA GLY A 2 -15.53 -20.42 0.51
C GLY A 2 -16.67 -19.91 -0.39
N ARG A 3 -17.86 -19.77 0.20
CA ARG A 3 -19.19 -19.51 -0.40
C ARG A 3 -19.23 -18.54 -1.60
N TRP A 4 -18.33 -17.56 -1.68
CA TRP A 4 -18.41 -16.43 -2.61
C TRP A 4 -17.28 -16.35 -3.65
N ASN A 5 -16.35 -17.32 -3.69
CA ASN A 5 -15.23 -17.36 -4.63
C ASN A 5 -14.51 -16.00 -4.82
N ILE A 6 -14.18 -15.35 -3.70
CA ILE A 6 -13.55 -14.03 -3.67
C ILE A 6 -12.13 -14.14 -4.23
N THR A 7 -11.83 -13.37 -5.26
CA THR A 7 -10.48 -13.31 -5.84
C THR A 7 -9.52 -12.58 -4.87
N PRO A 8 -8.21 -12.92 -4.86
CA PRO A 8 -7.25 -12.34 -3.92
C PRO A 8 -7.24 -10.81 -3.86
N GLN A 9 -7.49 -10.14 -4.99
CA GLN A 9 -7.44 -8.68 -5.12
C GLN A 9 -8.63 -7.98 -4.45
N ASN A 10 -9.68 -8.74 -4.11
CA ASN A 10 -10.84 -8.23 -3.40
C ASN A 10 -10.73 -8.36 -1.87
N PHE A 11 -9.57 -8.80 -1.35
CA PHE A 11 -9.24 -8.72 0.06
C PHE A 11 -8.56 -7.38 0.34
N VAL A 12 -9.36 -6.39 0.72
CA VAL A 12 -8.94 -4.99 0.85
C VAL A 12 -9.19 -4.46 2.26
N ALA A 13 -8.41 -3.46 2.65
CA ALA A 13 -8.68 -2.58 3.76
C ALA A 13 -9.80 -1.59 3.42
N HIS A 14 -10.39 -0.97 4.44
CA HIS A 14 -11.33 0.13 4.23
C HIS A 14 -10.62 1.36 3.65
N GLY A 15 -9.37 1.58 4.04
CA GLY A 15 -8.48 2.60 3.48
C GLY A 15 -8.22 2.42 1.99
N ASP A 16 -8.20 1.20 1.46
CA ASP A 16 -7.97 1.01 0.02
C ASP A 16 -9.20 1.45 -0.81
N ILE A 17 -10.40 1.28 -0.24
CA ILE A 17 -11.66 1.69 -0.85
C ILE A 17 -11.90 3.20 -0.69
N ALA A 18 -11.40 3.80 0.40
CA ALA A 18 -11.61 5.23 0.69
C ALA A 18 -10.35 5.91 1.30
N PRO A 19 -9.24 6.03 0.52
CA PRO A 19 -7.93 6.45 1.04
C PRO A 19 -7.93 7.80 1.74
N GLY A 20 -8.67 8.79 1.20
CA GLY A 20 -8.76 10.13 1.79
C GLY A 20 -9.71 10.26 2.98
N ARG A 21 -10.43 9.19 3.36
CA ARG A 21 -11.45 9.24 4.42
C ARG A 21 -11.25 8.20 5.52
N LYS A 22 -10.54 7.11 5.24
CA LYS A 22 -10.44 5.93 6.09
C LYS A 22 -9.00 5.47 6.17
N GLN A 23 -8.63 5.03 7.37
CA GLN A 23 -7.28 4.55 7.68
C GLN A 23 -7.29 3.13 8.24
N ASP A 24 -8.49 2.56 8.42
CA ASP A 24 -8.72 1.22 8.89
C ASP A 24 -8.62 0.19 7.74
N VAL A 25 -8.17 -1.03 7.95
CA VAL A 25 -7.54 -1.53 9.17
C VAL A 25 -6.20 -0.84 9.43
N SER A 26 -5.82 -0.70 10.70
CA SER A 26 -4.57 -0.02 11.08
C SER A 26 -3.37 -0.60 10.32
N GLY A 27 -2.31 0.20 10.10
CA GLY A 27 -1.06 -0.29 9.50
C GLY A 27 -0.37 -1.42 10.29
N TYR A 28 -0.83 -1.71 11.52
CA TYR A 28 -0.39 -2.83 12.33
C TYR A 28 -1.10 -4.15 12.02
N PHE A 29 -2.12 -4.14 11.16
CA PHE A 29 -2.77 -5.37 10.72
C PHE A 29 -1.76 -6.25 9.99
N ASN A 30 -1.66 -7.50 10.39
CA ASN A 30 -0.64 -8.41 9.88
C ASN A 30 -1.09 -9.05 8.55
N TRP A 31 -1.02 -8.26 7.48
CA TRP A 31 -1.35 -8.69 6.11
C TRP A 31 -0.52 -9.88 5.64
N THR A 32 0.75 -9.95 6.05
CA THR A 32 1.65 -11.07 5.70
C THR A 32 1.12 -12.40 6.25
N THR A 33 0.78 -12.46 7.53
CA THR A 33 0.19 -13.66 8.13
C THR A 33 -1.18 -13.96 7.55
N PHE A 34 -2.03 -12.94 7.38
CA PHE A 34 -3.36 -13.10 6.80
C PHE A 34 -3.33 -13.73 5.40
N TYR A 35 -2.48 -13.22 4.49
CA TYR A 35 -2.33 -13.79 3.15
C TYR A 35 -1.69 -15.17 3.15
N ALA A 36 -0.73 -15.43 4.05
CA ALA A 36 -0.14 -16.76 4.21
C ALA A 36 -1.17 -17.81 4.65
N GLU A 37 -2.04 -17.48 5.61
CA GLU A 37 -3.12 -18.37 6.08
C GLU A 37 -4.15 -18.67 4.99
N LEU A 38 -4.44 -17.70 4.13
CA LEU A 38 -5.36 -17.87 3.00
C LEU A 38 -4.69 -18.52 1.77
N GLY A 39 -3.36 -18.64 1.77
CA GLY A 39 -2.59 -19.16 0.63
C GLY A 39 -2.67 -18.26 -0.62
N ILE A 40 -2.85 -16.95 -0.43
CA ILE A 40 -2.96 -15.97 -1.54
C ILE A 40 -1.71 -15.08 -1.61
N PHE A 41 -1.42 -14.55 -2.80
CA PHE A 41 -0.25 -13.72 -3.07
C PHE A 41 1.10 -14.32 -2.59
N PRO A 42 1.43 -15.57 -2.97
CA PRO A 42 2.68 -16.21 -2.55
C PRO A 42 3.90 -15.42 -3.02
N GLY A 43 4.73 -14.97 -2.07
CA GLY A 43 5.95 -14.22 -2.34
C GLY A 43 5.77 -12.70 -2.44
N LEU A 44 4.57 -12.15 -2.21
CA LEU A 44 4.34 -10.69 -2.24
C LEU A 44 5.25 -9.90 -1.29
N PHE A 45 5.58 -10.47 -0.13
CA PHE A 45 6.43 -9.82 0.88
C PHE A 45 7.87 -10.32 0.88
N VAL A 46 8.26 -11.14 -0.10
CA VAL A 46 9.67 -11.53 -0.29
C VAL A 46 10.36 -10.36 -0.98
N SER A 47 11.45 -9.86 -0.38
CA SER A 47 12.25 -8.78 -0.93
C SER A 47 13.74 -9.07 -0.82
N ASN A 48 14.51 -8.55 -1.78
CA ASN A 48 15.97 -8.64 -1.78
C ASN A 48 16.65 -7.56 -0.92
N ILE A 49 15.87 -6.59 -0.41
CA ILE A 49 16.37 -5.52 0.45
C ILE A 49 15.83 -5.69 1.88
N THR A 50 16.54 -5.14 2.86
CA THR A 50 16.12 -5.18 4.26
C THR A 50 14.92 -4.26 4.51
N ALA A 51 14.20 -4.48 5.60
CA ALA A 51 13.10 -3.60 6.01
C ALA A 51 13.55 -2.13 6.17
N ASP A 52 14.76 -1.89 6.70
CA ASP A 52 15.33 -0.54 6.83
C ASP A 52 15.62 0.11 5.47
N GLN A 53 16.13 -0.67 4.51
CA GLN A 53 16.36 -0.20 3.15
C GLN A 53 15.03 0.11 2.45
N GLN A 54 14.03 -0.76 2.62
CA GLN A 54 12.68 -0.56 2.08
C GLN A 54 12.02 0.69 2.68
N LYS A 55 12.22 0.95 3.98
CA LYS A 55 11.82 2.20 4.64
C LYS A 55 12.51 3.40 4.00
N GLY A 56 13.82 3.32 3.70
CA GLY A 56 14.55 4.37 2.98
C GLY A 56 13.96 4.72 1.61
N VAL A 57 13.52 3.72 0.84
CA VAL A 57 12.82 3.92 -0.46
C VAL A 57 11.52 4.70 -0.27
N LEU A 58 10.74 4.35 0.75
CA LEU A 58 9.43 4.94 1.02
C LEU A 58 9.52 6.36 1.60
N LEU A 59 10.65 6.70 2.25
CA LEU A 59 10.91 8.04 2.78
C LEU A 59 11.61 8.98 1.78
N SER A 60 12.35 8.46 0.80
CA SER A 60 13.19 9.26 -0.09
C SER A 60 12.47 9.82 -1.33
N SER A 61 11.31 9.28 -1.69
CA SER A 61 10.59 9.69 -2.91
C SER A 61 9.73 10.94 -2.70
N PHE A 62 10.29 12.02 -2.16
CA PHE A 62 9.56 13.29 -2.09
C PHE A 62 9.35 13.86 -3.50
N THR A 63 8.15 13.66 -4.04
CA THR A 63 7.68 14.28 -5.28
C THR A 63 6.57 15.29 -5.00
N ASN A 64 6.61 15.98 -3.86
CA ASN A 64 5.70 17.11 -3.61
C ASN A 64 6.13 18.27 -4.53
N SER A 65 5.56 18.25 -5.72
CA SER A 65 5.90 19.09 -6.85
C SER A 65 4.59 19.61 -7.40
N ASN A 66 4.39 20.93 -7.34
CA ASN A 66 3.31 21.62 -8.06
C ASN A 66 3.54 21.63 -9.58
N VAL A 67 4.35 20.71 -10.09
CA VAL A 67 4.74 20.55 -11.49
C VAL A 67 4.44 19.11 -11.91
N VAL A 68 3.89 18.97 -13.11
CA VAL A 68 3.63 17.67 -13.75
C VAL A 68 4.93 16.87 -13.89
N ASN A 69 4.88 15.60 -13.49
CA ASN A 69 6.01 14.68 -13.58
C ASN A 69 5.57 13.35 -14.22
N ALA A 70 6.29 12.91 -15.25
CA ALA A 70 6.00 11.67 -15.97
C ALA A 70 6.06 10.42 -15.08
N ASN A 71 6.93 10.40 -14.06
CA ASN A 71 7.00 9.30 -13.10
C ASN A 71 5.74 9.25 -12.22
N VAL A 72 5.20 10.41 -11.83
CA VAL A 72 3.94 10.49 -11.09
C VAL A 72 2.78 10.02 -11.96
N THR A 73 2.75 10.43 -13.24
CA THR A 73 1.74 9.93 -14.19
C THR A 73 1.80 8.40 -14.31
N ASN A 74 3.00 7.82 -14.43
CA ASN A 74 3.16 6.37 -14.50
C ASN A 74 2.69 5.66 -13.22
N LEU A 75 3.03 6.21 -12.05
CA LEU A 75 2.58 5.71 -10.75
C LEU A 75 1.05 5.74 -10.64
N GLN A 76 0.43 6.87 -10.99
CA GLN A 76 -1.03 7.04 -10.97
C GLN A 76 -1.71 6.02 -11.88
N GLN A 77 -1.21 5.80 -13.10
CA GLN A 77 -1.72 4.78 -14.01
C GLN A 77 -1.64 3.38 -13.41
N ARG A 78 -0.51 3.04 -12.79
CA ARG A 78 -0.30 1.73 -12.18
C ARG A 78 -1.20 1.49 -10.98
N LEU A 79 -1.38 2.48 -10.10
CA LEU A 79 -2.29 2.40 -8.97
C LEU A 79 -3.75 2.33 -9.42
N SER A 80 -4.12 3.12 -10.43
CA SER A 80 -5.43 3.06 -11.08
C SER A 80 -5.71 1.66 -11.65
N ASN A 81 -4.76 1.09 -12.41
CA ASN A 81 -4.85 -0.26 -12.97
C ASN A 81 -4.91 -1.36 -11.92
N TYR A 82 -4.31 -1.15 -10.74
CA TYR A 82 -4.39 -2.12 -9.65
C TYR A 82 -5.79 -2.18 -9.03
N GLY A 83 -6.46 -1.03 -8.91
CA GLY A 83 -7.82 -0.95 -8.35
C GLY A 83 -8.25 0.41 -7.82
N TYR A 84 -7.35 1.40 -7.75
CA TYR A 84 -7.64 2.73 -7.19
C TYR A 84 -8.29 3.71 -8.16
N VAL A 85 -8.84 3.24 -9.30
CA VAL A 85 -9.33 4.07 -10.40
C VAL A 85 -10.35 5.14 -10.00
N SER A 86 -11.16 4.92 -8.96
CA SER A 86 -12.13 5.93 -8.48
C SER A 86 -11.51 6.98 -7.55
N GLU A 87 -10.33 6.70 -6.98
CA GLU A 87 -9.70 7.50 -5.93
C GLU A 87 -8.43 8.23 -6.41
N ILE A 88 -8.00 7.99 -7.65
CA ILE A 88 -6.77 8.59 -8.22
C ILE A 88 -7.03 9.19 -9.61
N ASP A 89 -6.50 10.39 -9.85
CA ASP A 89 -6.56 11.08 -11.14
C ASP A 89 -5.20 10.99 -11.83
N VAL A 90 -5.16 10.56 -13.11
CA VAL A 90 -3.92 10.49 -13.88
C VAL A 90 -3.59 11.85 -14.48
N ASN A 91 -3.05 12.76 -13.67
CA ASN A 91 -2.75 14.15 -14.04
C ASN A 91 -1.26 14.50 -13.97
N GLY A 92 -0.42 13.60 -13.45
CA GLY A 92 1.02 13.80 -13.24
C GLY A 92 1.41 14.74 -12.12
N PHE A 93 0.44 15.30 -11.38
CA PHE A 93 0.69 16.04 -10.14
C PHE A 93 0.66 15.08 -8.96
N PHE A 94 1.60 15.21 -8.04
CA PHE A 94 1.51 14.49 -6.76
C PHE A 94 0.57 15.26 -5.84
N ASP A 95 -0.72 15.19 -6.16
CA ASP A 95 -1.79 15.89 -5.45
C ASP A 95 -2.26 15.12 -4.21
N ALA A 96 -3.18 15.72 -3.45
CA ALA A 96 -3.72 15.13 -2.22
C ALA A 96 -4.39 13.76 -2.43
N LYS A 97 -4.98 13.51 -3.61
CA LYS A 97 -5.56 12.20 -3.94
C LYS A 97 -4.45 11.16 -4.15
N THR A 98 -3.42 11.52 -4.90
CA THR A 98 -2.24 10.67 -5.13
C THR A 98 -1.55 10.34 -3.81
N GLU A 99 -1.35 11.33 -2.95
CA GLU A 99 -0.79 11.15 -1.60
C GLU A 99 -1.63 10.18 -0.76
N ALA A 100 -2.94 10.38 -0.70
CA ALA A 100 -3.84 9.51 0.06
C ALA A 100 -3.81 8.05 -0.44
N VAL A 101 -3.81 7.83 -1.75
CA VAL A 101 -3.74 6.49 -2.35
C VAL A 101 -2.40 5.82 -2.07
N VAL A 102 -1.28 6.56 -2.17
CA VAL A 102 0.05 6.04 -1.83
C VAL A 102 0.11 5.65 -0.35
N GLU A 103 -0.48 6.45 0.55
CA GLU A 103 -0.58 6.12 1.97
C GLU A 103 -1.39 4.84 2.19
N ALA A 104 -2.57 4.71 1.59
CA ALA A 104 -3.41 3.50 1.71
C ALA A 104 -2.67 2.26 1.20
N PHE A 105 -2.06 2.34 0.02
CA PHE A 105 -1.26 1.25 -0.54
C PHE A 105 -0.13 0.83 0.42
N ASN A 106 0.61 1.79 0.99
CA ASN A 106 1.70 1.49 1.90
C ASN A 106 1.21 0.90 3.23
N ARG A 107 0.04 1.33 3.75
CA ARG A 107 -0.60 0.71 4.93
C ARG A 107 -0.95 -0.75 4.70
N HIS A 108 -1.36 -1.09 3.48
CA HIS A 108 -1.76 -2.44 3.11
C HIS A 108 -0.54 -3.33 2.83
N PHE A 109 0.36 -2.86 1.98
CA PHE A 109 1.40 -3.70 1.39
C PHE A 109 2.79 -3.46 1.98
N CYS A 110 2.99 -2.42 2.77
CA CYS A 110 4.30 -2.09 3.32
C CYS A 110 4.33 -2.02 4.86
N PRO A 111 3.80 -3.01 5.60
CA PRO A 111 3.62 -2.92 7.05
C PRO A 111 4.91 -2.68 7.84
N GLU A 112 6.08 -3.06 7.31
CA GLU A 112 7.38 -2.88 7.95
C GLU A 112 7.77 -1.42 8.19
N ILE A 113 7.04 -0.49 7.57
CA ILE A 113 7.25 0.92 7.80
C ILE A 113 6.69 1.43 9.13
N PHE A 114 5.68 0.75 9.68
CA PHE A 114 5.05 1.16 10.92
C PHE A 114 5.94 0.76 12.08
N VAL A 115 6.38 1.75 12.84
CA VAL A 115 6.97 1.49 14.14
C VAL A 115 5.81 1.16 15.08
N LYS A 116 5.85 0.00 15.74
CA LYS A 116 4.88 -0.31 16.80
C LYS A 116 4.94 0.79 17.85
N GLU A 117 3.79 1.35 18.17
CA GLU A 117 3.70 2.29 19.29
C GLU A 117 4.20 1.60 20.56
N LYS A 118 4.95 2.34 21.38
CA LYS A 118 5.27 1.88 22.72
C LYS A 118 3.96 1.75 23.49
N GLU A 119 3.85 0.73 24.34
CA GLU A 119 2.77 0.69 25.32
C GLU A 119 2.88 1.96 26.18
N HIS A 120 1.82 2.77 26.14
CA HIS A 120 1.76 4.00 26.93
C HIS A 120 1.58 3.58 28.39
N THR A 121 2.63 3.72 29.20
CA THR A 121 2.48 3.57 30.65
C THR A 121 1.88 4.86 31.19
N TYR A 122 1.17 4.77 32.32
CA TYR A 122 0.45 5.90 32.92
C TYR A 122 1.35 7.12 33.20
N ASP A 123 2.66 6.91 33.29
CA ASP A 123 3.67 7.94 33.59
C ASP A 123 4.45 8.42 32.35
N ASP A 124 4.16 7.89 31.14
CA ASP A 124 4.87 8.25 29.92
C ASP A 124 4.24 9.49 29.25
N ASN A 125 4.82 10.67 29.48
CA ASN A 125 4.44 11.89 28.77
C ASN A 125 5.14 12.02 27.40
N SER A 126 5.79 10.97 26.88
CA SER A 126 6.40 11.01 25.56
C SER A 126 5.34 10.90 24.46
N SER A 127 5.37 11.85 23.54
CA SER A 127 4.65 11.76 22.27
C SER A 127 5.41 10.83 21.34
N ASN A 128 4.74 9.80 20.79
CA ASN A 128 5.31 9.02 19.70
C ASN A 128 5.62 9.97 18.53
N SER A 129 6.82 9.86 17.96
CA SER A 129 7.16 10.55 16.71
C SER A 129 6.12 10.20 15.65
N PRO A 130 5.78 11.13 14.73
CA PRO A 130 4.79 10.85 13.70
C PRO A 130 5.21 9.62 12.89
N ASN A 131 4.38 8.59 12.91
CA ASN A 131 4.52 7.42 12.04
C ASN A 131 4.08 7.75 10.60
N GLN A 132 4.09 9.02 10.17
CA GLN A 132 3.47 9.50 8.93
C GLN A 132 4.50 10.19 8.03
N GLN A 133 5.40 9.42 7.43
CA GLN A 133 6.24 9.91 6.35
C GLN A 133 6.16 8.89 5.22
N TRP A 134 5.27 9.11 4.26
CA TRP A 134 4.98 8.16 3.18
C TRP A 134 5.01 8.88 1.83
N TYR A 135 6.18 9.00 1.22
CA TYR A 135 6.29 9.74 -0.05
C TYR A 135 6.65 8.84 -1.22
N GLY A 136 7.15 7.63 -0.96
CA GLY A 136 7.43 6.61 -1.97
C GLY A 136 6.51 5.40 -1.91
N ILE A 137 6.72 4.49 -2.86
CA ILE A 137 6.02 3.21 -2.95
C ILE A 137 7.03 2.06 -3.16
N SER A 138 6.69 0.86 -2.71
CA SER A 138 7.49 -0.33 -3.03
C SER A 138 7.21 -0.75 -4.48
N GLU A 139 8.14 -0.42 -5.37
CA GLU A 139 8.08 -0.79 -6.79
C GLU A 139 7.98 -2.31 -7.01
N GLU A 140 8.67 -3.08 -6.17
CA GLU A 140 8.63 -4.54 -6.17
C GLU A 140 7.21 -5.06 -5.93
N ARG A 141 6.55 -4.56 -4.88
CA ARG A 141 5.21 -5.00 -4.49
C ARG A 141 4.13 -4.56 -5.48
N LEU A 142 4.15 -3.30 -5.90
CA LEU A 142 3.20 -2.81 -6.90
C LEU A 142 3.33 -3.60 -8.22
N THR A 143 4.56 -3.89 -8.64
CA THR A 143 4.81 -4.71 -9.83
C THR A 143 4.35 -6.15 -9.66
N TYR A 144 4.60 -6.77 -8.49
CA TYR A 144 4.09 -8.10 -8.19
C TYR A 144 2.56 -8.13 -8.30
N LEU A 145 1.88 -7.18 -7.66
CA LEU A 145 0.42 -7.12 -7.63
C LEU A 145 -0.15 -6.97 -9.05
N LEU A 146 0.35 -6.02 -9.84
CA LEU A 146 -0.08 -5.84 -11.23
C LEU A 146 0.09 -7.08 -12.10
N LYS A 147 1.16 -7.86 -11.90
CA LYS A 147 1.38 -9.13 -12.62
C LYS A 147 0.43 -10.25 -12.18
N ASN A 148 -0.09 -10.18 -10.96
CA ASN A 148 -0.93 -11.21 -10.36
C ASN A 148 -2.42 -10.80 -10.24
N THR A 149 -2.78 -9.60 -10.66
CA THR A 149 -4.18 -9.15 -10.80
C THR A 149 -4.83 -9.64 -12.11
N ASN A 150 -4.05 -9.84 -13.17
CA ASN A 150 -4.56 -10.22 -14.51
C ASN A 150 -4.50 -11.72 -14.82
N ARG A 151 -4.12 -12.58 -13.86
CA ARG A 151 -3.99 -14.03 -14.09
C ARG A 151 -5.25 -14.85 -13.81
N ASP A 152 -6.33 -14.20 -13.37
CA ASP A 152 -7.58 -14.89 -12.97
C ASP A 152 -8.74 -14.77 -13.99
N LEU A 153 -8.49 -14.31 -15.23
CA LEU A 153 -9.34 -14.71 -16.35
C LEU A 153 -9.02 -16.18 -16.69
N CYS A 154 -9.68 -17.08 -15.97
CA CYS A 154 -9.70 -18.54 -16.13
C CYS A 154 -9.41 -18.99 -17.58
N PRO A 155 -8.29 -19.68 -17.88
CA PRO A 155 -8.09 -20.34 -19.17
C PRO A 155 -8.78 -21.71 -19.29
N GLN A 156 -9.60 -22.11 -18.32
CA GLN A 156 -10.23 -23.44 -18.24
C GLN A 156 -11.62 -23.36 -17.57
N CYS A 157 -12.43 -22.46 -18.10
CA CYS A 157 -13.87 -22.37 -17.97
C CYS A 157 -14.36 -22.18 -19.42
#